data_AF-A0A924RXZ3-F1
#
_entry.id   AF-A0A924RXZ3-F1
#
_cell.length_a   1.000
_cell.length_b   1.000
_cell.length_c   1.000
_cell.angle_alpha   90.00
_cell.angle_beta   90.00
_cell.angle_gamma   90.00
#
_symmetry.space_group_name_H-M   'P 1'
#
loop_
_entity.id
_entity.type
_entity.pdbx_description
1 polymer ?
#
loop_
_entity_poly.entity_id
_entity_poly.type
_entity_poly.pdbx_seq_one_letter_code
_entity_poly.pdbx_strand_id
1 'polypeptide(L)'
;MRFLLLFAVAALVAATFAGRAQAKEPKLVSKAVVDLDRYMGRWWVIGNIPYFGERGKIASADVYALRADGKIDNVFVYRKAFDQPEKRMNAVGTVVPGTNNTQWKIAFFGGLLKADYLVLEVAPDYSWALIGQPSGKLAWVFSREQRMDDAQFETLKAKFAGYGYDTRKIVRVPQFADQQ
;
A
#
# COMPACT_ATOMS: atom_id res chain seq x y z
N MET A 1 -38.20 0.04 71.77
CA MET A 1 -36.87 0.35 72.36
C MET A 1 -35.84 0.18 71.24
N ARG A 2 -35.42 1.28 70.60
CA ARG A 2 -34.05 1.87 70.72
C ARG A 2 -32.96 0.86 70.27
N PHE A 3 -32.43 1.03 69.04
CA PHE A 3 -31.08 1.60 68.74
C PHE A 3 -30.00 0.47 68.74
N LEU A 4 -29.04 0.26 67.82
CA LEU A 4 -28.18 1.06 66.93
C LEU A 4 -27.50 0.05 65.95
N LEU A 5 -27.44 0.27 64.63
CA LEU A 5 -26.40 0.96 63.85
C LEU A 5 -25.18 0.06 63.48
N LEU A 6 -24.61 0.33 62.28
CA LEU A 6 -23.27 -0.03 61.75
C LEU A 6 -23.22 -1.29 60.84
N PHE A 7 -22.65 -1.33 59.63
CA PHE A 7 -21.84 -0.40 58.83
C PHE A 7 -21.96 -0.79 57.35
N ALA A 8 -21.96 0.23 56.49
CA ALA A 8 -21.89 0.16 55.04
C ALA A 8 -20.49 -0.23 54.55
N VAL A 9 -20.40 -1.05 53.48
CA VAL A 9 -19.41 -0.87 52.38
C VAL A 9 -20.04 -1.43 51.09
N ALA A 10 -20.68 -0.57 50.31
CA ALA A 10 -20.92 -0.82 48.89
C ALA A 10 -19.70 -0.28 48.13
N ALA A 11 -18.76 -1.15 47.76
CA ALA A 11 -17.63 -0.78 46.92
C ALA A 11 -18.11 -0.71 45.46
N LEU A 12 -18.50 0.50 45.03
CA LEU A 12 -18.79 0.82 43.65
C LEU A 12 -17.47 0.86 42.86
N VAL A 13 -17.12 -0.24 42.19
CA VAL A 13 -16.02 -0.25 41.22
C VAL A 13 -16.49 0.47 39.97
N ALA A 14 -16.33 1.79 39.94
CA ALA A 14 -16.45 2.57 38.71
C ALA A 14 -15.24 2.27 37.82
N ALA A 15 -15.38 1.31 36.92
CA ALA A 15 -14.41 1.06 35.86
C ALA A 15 -14.38 2.29 34.93
N THR A 16 -13.37 3.13 35.12
CA THR A 16 -13.05 4.21 34.19
C THR A 16 -12.56 3.60 32.88
N PHE A 17 -13.49 3.43 31.93
CA PHE A 17 -13.13 3.34 30.52
C PHE A 17 -12.59 4.70 30.09
N ALA A 18 -11.33 4.97 30.42
CA ALA A 18 -10.56 6.01 29.76
C ALA A 18 -10.45 5.59 28.30
N GLY A 19 -11.34 6.12 27.46
CA GLY A 19 -11.24 5.99 26.02
C GLY A 19 -9.85 6.44 25.62
N ARG A 20 -8.98 5.50 25.25
CA ARG A 20 -7.75 5.83 24.54
C ARG A 20 -8.20 6.57 23.29
N ALA A 21 -8.06 7.89 23.29
CA ALA A 21 -8.07 8.67 22.08
C ALA A 21 -7.03 8.03 21.18
N GLN A 22 -7.48 7.32 20.14
CA GLN A 22 -6.59 6.75 19.16
C GLN A 22 -5.94 7.94 18.48
N ALA A 23 -4.66 8.18 18.84
CA ALA A 23 -3.88 9.24 18.23
C ALA A 23 -4.03 9.07 16.72
N LYS A 24 -4.59 10.10 16.08
CA LYS A 24 -4.79 10.12 14.63
C LYS A 24 -3.40 9.97 14.02
N GLU A 25 -3.14 8.81 13.41
CA GLU A 25 -1.84 8.51 12.82
C GLU A 25 -1.44 9.69 11.92
N PRO A 26 -0.19 10.20 12.02
CA PRO A 26 0.24 11.32 11.20
C PRO A 26 0.01 10.97 9.73
N LYS A 27 -0.68 11.87 9.03
CA LYS A 27 -1.08 11.64 7.64
C LYS A 27 0.19 11.47 6.80
N LEU A 28 0.36 10.30 6.19
CA LEU A 28 1.41 10.06 5.19
C LEU A 28 1.35 11.17 4.12
N VAL A 29 2.44 11.91 3.96
CA VAL A 29 2.57 12.99 2.97
C VAL A 29 3.45 12.50 1.83
N SER A 30 2.92 12.55 0.61
CA SER A 30 3.71 12.31 -0.59
C SER A 30 4.72 13.44 -0.81
N LYS A 31 5.90 13.11 -1.35
CA LYS A 31 6.88 14.09 -1.84
C LYS A 31 6.83 14.25 -3.36
N ALA A 32 5.92 13.57 -4.02
CA ALA A 32 5.84 13.51 -5.48
C ALA A 32 4.86 14.57 -6.04
N VAL A 33 5.05 14.84 -7.33
CA VAL A 33 4.04 15.40 -8.24
C VAL A 33 4.00 14.45 -9.42
N VAL A 34 2.83 13.93 -9.77
CA VAL A 34 2.70 12.88 -10.80
C VAL A 34 2.11 13.47 -12.08
N ASP A 35 2.92 13.52 -13.12
CA ASP A 35 2.46 13.53 -14.51
C ASP A 35 1.85 12.15 -14.82
N LEU A 36 0.54 12.12 -15.09
CA LEU A 36 -0.20 10.88 -15.33
C LEU A 36 0.21 10.21 -16.64
N ASP A 37 0.44 10.96 -17.70
CA ASP A 37 0.79 10.41 -19.02
C ASP A 37 2.12 9.66 -18.94
N ARG A 38 3.10 10.24 -18.26
CA ARG A 38 4.39 9.58 -17.99
C ARG A 38 4.29 8.42 -17.00
N TYR A 39 3.26 8.40 -16.17
CA TYR A 39 3.04 7.34 -15.17
C TYR A 39 2.36 6.10 -15.75
N MET A 40 1.63 6.22 -16.87
CA MET A 40 0.94 5.12 -17.50
C MET A 40 1.90 4.03 -18.01
N GLY A 41 1.34 2.90 -18.42
CA GLY A 41 2.09 1.72 -18.86
C GLY A 41 2.40 0.78 -17.70
N ARG A 42 3.37 -0.12 -17.93
CA ARG A 42 3.72 -1.19 -17.00
C ARG A 42 4.67 -0.73 -15.91
N TRP A 43 4.42 -1.21 -14.70
CA TRP A 43 5.33 -1.18 -13.55
C TRP A 43 5.48 -2.58 -12.99
N TRP A 44 6.70 -3.10 -12.97
CA TRP A 44 7.02 -4.35 -12.29
C TRP A 44 7.04 -4.14 -10.78
N VAL A 45 6.41 -5.05 -10.05
CA VAL A 45 6.41 -5.04 -8.59
C VAL A 45 7.68 -5.75 -8.13
N ILE A 46 8.72 -5.00 -7.82
CA ILE A 46 10.03 -5.55 -7.42
C ILE A 46 10.05 -5.99 -5.96
N GLY A 47 9.26 -5.33 -5.12
CA GLY A 47 9.06 -5.74 -3.74
C GLY A 47 7.79 -5.18 -3.16
N ASN A 48 7.29 -5.81 -2.10
CA ASN A 48 6.08 -5.38 -1.41
C ASN A 48 6.10 -5.77 0.07
N ILE A 49 5.14 -5.22 0.83
CA ILE A 49 4.74 -5.81 2.12
C ILE A 49 3.66 -6.87 1.81
N PRO A 50 3.93 -8.17 1.97
CA PRO A 50 3.08 -9.21 1.44
C PRO A 50 1.82 -9.42 2.28
N TYR A 51 0.66 -9.28 1.66
CA TYR A 51 -0.65 -9.51 2.27
C TYR A 51 -1.39 -10.68 1.59
N PHE A 52 -2.55 -11.06 2.13
CA PHE A 52 -3.29 -12.25 1.66
C PHE A 52 -3.55 -12.26 0.14
N GLY A 53 -3.72 -11.08 -0.46
CA GLY A 53 -3.99 -10.93 -1.88
C GLY A 53 -2.76 -11.04 -2.78
N GLU A 54 -1.54 -10.93 -2.26
CA GLU A 54 -0.31 -10.94 -3.07
C GLU A 54 0.73 -11.99 -2.66
N ARG A 55 0.59 -12.64 -1.50
CA ARG A 55 1.48 -13.73 -1.09
C ARG A 55 1.53 -14.84 -2.13
N GLY A 56 2.76 -15.28 -2.45
CA GLY A 56 3.02 -16.35 -3.42
C GLY A 56 2.80 -15.97 -4.88
N LYS A 57 2.61 -14.67 -5.18
CA LYS A 57 2.57 -14.17 -6.55
C LYS A 57 3.97 -13.73 -6.97
N ILE A 58 4.36 -14.09 -8.17
CA ILE A 58 5.66 -13.79 -8.77
C ILE A 58 5.48 -13.23 -10.18
N ALA A 59 6.55 -12.73 -10.79
CA ALA A 59 6.54 -12.10 -12.10
C ALA A 59 5.42 -11.04 -12.22
N SER A 60 5.19 -10.30 -11.14
CA SER A 60 4.03 -9.43 -11.02
C SER A 60 4.31 -8.02 -11.51
N ALA A 61 3.26 -7.39 -12.06
CA ALA A 61 3.26 -6.02 -12.51
C ALA A 61 1.86 -5.41 -12.41
N ASP A 62 1.79 -4.09 -12.28
CA ASP A 62 0.59 -3.31 -12.54
C ASP A 62 0.73 -2.62 -13.89
N VAL A 63 -0.33 -2.63 -14.70
CA VAL A 63 -0.38 -1.94 -16.00
C VAL A 63 -1.48 -0.90 -15.96
N TYR A 64 -1.09 0.36 -16.13
CA TYR A 64 -2.00 1.50 -16.08
C TYR A 64 -2.30 2.07 -17.46
N ALA A 65 -3.56 2.42 -17.71
CA ALA A 65 -3.94 3.19 -18.89
C ALA A 65 -4.94 4.29 -18.52
N LEU A 66 -4.65 5.52 -18.95
CA LEU A 66 -5.51 6.67 -18.71
C LEU A 66 -6.66 6.64 -19.71
N ARG A 67 -7.89 6.79 -19.21
CA ARG A 67 -9.11 6.85 -20.02
C ARG A 67 -9.49 8.28 -20.33
N ALA A 68 -10.31 8.45 -21.37
CA ALA A 68 -10.87 9.76 -21.74
C ALA A 68 -11.76 10.39 -20.65
N ASP A 69 -12.35 9.58 -19.76
CA ASP A 69 -13.15 10.05 -18.62
C ASP A 69 -12.31 10.43 -17.39
N GLY A 70 -10.97 10.41 -17.50
CA GLY A 70 -10.03 10.72 -16.43
C GLY A 70 -9.83 9.61 -15.40
N LYS A 71 -10.49 8.45 -15.55
CA LYS A 71 -10.20 7.26 -14.74
C LYS A 71 -9.01 6.50 -15.31
N ILE A 72 -8.47 5.59 -14.52
CA ILE A 72 -7.29 4.81 -14.86
C ILE A 72 -7.66 3.33 -14.84
N ASP A 73 -7.51 2.65 -15.96
CA ASP A 73 -7.50 1.18 -15.97
C ASP A 73 -6.27 0.69 -15.22
N ASN A 74 -6.46 -0.22 -14.26
CA ASN A 74 -5.36 -0.95 -13.64
C ASN A 74 -5.55 -2.45 -13.90
N VAL A 75 -4.57 -3.07 -14.57
CA VAL A 75 -4.49 -4.53 -14.70
C VAL A 75 -3.28 -5.03 -13.92
N PHE A 76 -3.55 -5.66 -12.78
CA PHE A 76 -2.55 -6.39 -12.03
C PHE A 76 -2.33 -7.78 -12.66
N VAL A 77 -1.10 -8.05 -13.08
CA VAL A 77 -0.67 -9.32 -13.68
C VAL A 77 0.27 -10.06 -12.74
N TYR A 78 0.20 -11.39 -12.71
CA TYR A 78 1.08 -12.22 -11.89
C TYR A 78 1.08 -13.68 -12.35
N ARG A 79 2.05 -14.46 -11.86
CA ARG A 79 2.06 -15.93 -11.94
C ARG A 79 2.08 -16.55 -10.54
N LYS A 80 1.64 -17.81 -10.43
CA LYS A 80 1.79 -18.61 -9.20
C LYS A 80 3.12 -19.36 -9.14
N ALA A 81 3.72 -19.64 -10.29
CA ALA A 81 5.06 -20.20 -10.48
C ALA A 81 5.52 -19.85 -11.91
N PHE A 82 6.82 -19.91 -12.22
CA PHE A 82 7.35 -19.42 -13.50
C PHE A 82 6.88 -20.26 -14.70
N ASP A 83 6.64 -21.54 -14.47
CA ASP A 83 6.08 -22.51 -15.42
C ASP A 83 4.55 -22.47 -15.54
N GLN A 84 3.87 -21.71 -14.67
CA GLN A 84 2.42 -21.57 -14.66
C GLN A 84 1.97 -20.36 -15.50
N PRO A 85 0.75 -20.39 -16.08
CA PRO A 85 0.24 -19.29 -16.89
C PRO A 85 0.05 -18.01 -16.08
N GLU A 86 0.16 -16.88 -16.77
CA GLU A 86 -0.15 -15.56 -16.22
C GLU A 86 -1.64 -15.45 -15.86
N LYS A 87 -1.91 -14.77 -14.76
CA LYS A 87 -3.23 -14.40 -14.27
C LYS A 87 -3.35 -12.89 -14.20
N ARG A 88 -4.59 -12.42 -14.32
CA ARG A 88 -4.92 -10.98 -14.37
C ARG A 88 -6.03 -10.64 -13.39
N MET A 89 -5.97 -9.43 -12.83
CA MET A 89 -7.02 -8.87 -12.00
C MET A 89 -7.19 -7.39 -12.38
N ASN A 90 -8.42 -7.03 -12.75
CA ASN A 90 -8.74 -5.70 -13.22
C ASN A 90 -9.28 -4.83 -12.09
N ALA A 91 -8.93 -3.56 -12.13
CA ALA A 91 -9.41 -2.53 -11.24
C ALA A 91 -9.51 -1.18 -11.97
N VAL A 92 -10.16 -0.21 -11.34
CA VAL A 92 -10.27 1.15 -11.84
C VAL A 92 -9.74 2.11 -10.77
N GLY A 93 -8.76 2.93 -11.13
CA GLY A 93 -8.24 4.01 -10.32
C GLY A 93 -8.95 5.33 -10.61
N THR A 94 -9.21 6.09 -9.55
CA THR A 94 -9.68 7.47 -9.61
C THR A 94 -8.76 8.35 -8.80
N VAL A 95 -8.19 9.39 -9.43
CA VAL A 95 -7.33 10.37 -8.76
C VAL A 95 -8.15 11.19 -7.75
N VAL A 96 -7.61 11.40 -6.56
CA VAL A 96 -8.17 12.31 -5.56
C VAL A 96 -7.77 13.75 -5.92
N PRO A 97 -8.74 14.67 -6.14
CA PRO A 97 -8.42 16.06 -6.50
C PRO A 97 -7.54 16.78 -5.48
N GLY A 98 -6.69 17.68 -5.96
CA GLY A 98 -5.80 18.49 -5.09
C GLY A 98 -4.64 17.73 -4.47
N THR A 99 -4.34 16.52 -4.95
CA THR A 99 -3.24 15.68 -4.43
C THR A 99 -2.02 15.61 -5.35
N ASN A 100 -1.90 16.53 -6.32
CA ASN A 100 -0.84 16.47 -7.34
C ASN A 100 -0.77 15.10 -8.06
N ASN A 101 -1.94 14.49 -8.25
CA ASN A 101 -2.13 13.15 -8.82
C ASN A 101 -1.47 12.00 -8.03
N THR A 102 -1.05 12.20 -6.79
CA THR A 102 -0.33 11.17 -6.04
C THR A 102 -1.25 10.17 -5.34
N GLN A 103 -2.49 10.56 -5.01
CA GLN A 103 -3.42 9.69 -4.26
C GLN A 103 -4.57 9.23 -5.14
N TRP A 104 -4.77 7.92 -5.25
CA TRP A 104 -5.87 7.33 -6.01
C TRP A 104 -6.74 6.44 -5.10
N LYS A 105 -8.01 6.32 -5.47
CA LYS A 105 -8.92 5.28 -4.99
C LYS A 105 -9.01 4.19 -6.04
N ILE A 106 -8.58 2.98 -5.70
CA ILE A 106 -8.64 1.81 -6.59
C ILE A 106 -9.89 1.01 -6.26
N ALA A 107 -10.69 0.69 -7.27
CA ALA A 107 -11.92 -0.08 -7.15
C ALA A 107 -11.79 -1.42 -7.88
N PHE A 108 -12.03 -2.52 -7.18
CA PHE A 108 -12.07 -3.88 -7.72
C PHE A 108 -13.51 -4.39 -7.78
N PHE A 109 -13.79 -5.33 -8.68
CA PHE A 109 -15.09 -6.02 -8.79
C PHE A 109 -16.29 -5.05 -8.86
N GLY A 110 -16.20 -4.02 -9.71
CA GLY A 110 -17.28 -3.03 -9.85
C GLY A 110 -17.45 -2.10 -8.64
N GLY A 111 -16.47 -2.05 -7.73
CA GLY A 111 -16.50 -1.15 -6.56
C GLY A 111 -16.82 -1.84 -5.23
N LEU A 112 -17.01 -3.15 -5.22
CA LEU A 112 -17.24 -3.94 -4.00
C LEU A 112 -16.05 -3.84 -3.03
N LEU A 113 -14.83 -3.80 -3.57
CA LEU A 113 -13.61 -3.61 -2.78
C LEU A 113 -12.90 -2.36 -3.24
N LYS A 114 -12.43 -1.57 -2.26
CA LYS A 114 -11.69 -0.34 -2.50
C LYS A 114 -10.35 -0.38 -1.77
N ALA A 115 -9.31 0.14 -2.41
CA ALA A 115 -8.00 0.32 -1.83
C ALA A 115 -7.52 1.75 -2.01
N ASP A 116 -6.71 2.22 -1.07
CA ASP A 116 -5.97 3.47 -1.20
C ASP A 116 -4.63 3.20 -1.86
N TYR A 117 -4.27 4.06 -2.81
CA TYR A 117 -3.00 4.05 -3.51
C TYR A 117 -2.35 5.43 -3.36
N LEU A 118 -1.10 5.47 -2.90
CA LEU A 118 -0.36 6.71 -2.71
C LEU A 118 1.03 6.57 -3.32
N VAL A 119 1.34 7.35 -4.35
CA VAL A 119 2.72 7.52 -4.84
C VAL A 119 3.47 8.36 -3.81
N LEU A 120 4.43 7.77 -3.10
CA LEU A 120 5.25 8.45 -2.09
C LEU A 120 6.39 9.24 -2.74
N GLU A 121 7.08 8.59 -3.68
CA GLU A 121 8.14 9.13 -4.52
C GLU A 121 8.05 8.49 -5.90
N VAL A 122 8.48 9.22 -6.93
CA VAL A 122 8.72 8.71 -8.28
C VAL A 122 10.03 9.32 -8.77
N ALA A 123 10.85 8.53 -9.47
CA ALA A 123 12.08 9.01 -10.05
C ALA A 123 11.80 10.14 -11.08
N PRO A 124 12.66 11.14 -11.25
CA PRO A 124 12.45 12.21 -12.25
C PRO A 124 12.30 11.69 -13.70
N ASP A 125 12.96 10.57 -14.00
CA ASP A 125 12.90 9.85 -15.28
C ASP A 125 11.79 8.78 -15.32
N TYR A 126 11.07 8.58 -14.22
CA TYR A 126 10.03 7.57 -14.04
C TYR A 126 10.55 6.12 -14.13
N SER A 127 11.84 5.88 -13.87
CA SER A 127 12.41 4.52 -13.84
C SER A 127 11.91 3.66 -12.68
N TRP A 128 11.65 4.27 -11.53
CA TRP A 128 11.11 3.61 -10.32
C TRP A 128 10.07 4.49 -9.62
N ALA A 129 9.22 3.85 -8.81
CA ALA A 129 8.26 4.53 -7.94
C ALA A 129 8.12 3.79 -6.61
N LEU A 130 7.86 4.54 -5.54
CA LEU A 130 7.57 4.01 -4.21
C LEU A 130 6.11 4.25 -3.89
N ILE A 131 5.37 3.17 -3.69
CA ILE A 131 3.93 3.22 -3.45
C ILE A 131 3.66 2.82 -2.01
N GLY A 132 2.74 3.54 -1.39
CA GLY A 132 2.26 3.27 -0.05
C GLY A 132 0.75 3.20 0.02
N GLN A 133 0.25 2.56 1.07
CA GLN A 133 -1.10 2.78 1.58
C GLN A 133 -1.04 3.79 2.73
N PRO A 134 -1.94 4.80 2.81
CA PRO A 134 -1.95 5.81 3.87
C PRO A 134 -2.04 5.30 5.32
N SER A 135 -2.37 4.01 5.52
CA SER A 135 -2.37 3.34 6.82
C SER A 135 -0.98 2.85 7.26
N GLY A 136 0.06 2.99 6.42
CA GLY A 136 1.40 2.47 6.70
C GLY A 136 1.53 0.93 6.62
N LYS A 137 0.45 0.21 6.26
CA LYS A 137 0.41 -1.26 6.33
C LYS A 137 0.91 -1.97 5.08
N LEU A 138 0.79 -1.33 3.92
CA LEU A 138 1.19 -1.88 2.62
C LEU A 138 2.08 -0.88 1.90
N ALA A 139 3.11 -1.41 1.24
CA ALA A 139 4.08 -0.67 0.46
C ALA A 139 4.55 -1.51 -0.72
N TRP A 140 4.95 -0.86 -1.81
CA TRP A 140 5.47 -1.50 -3.01
C TRP A 140 6.63 -0.71 -3.62
N VAL A 141 7.66 -1.41 -4.05
CA VAL A 141 8.74 -0.89 -4.91
C VAL A 141 8.39 -1.24 -6.35
N PHE A 142 8.16 -0.22 -7.16
CA PHE A 142 7.86 -0.36 -8.59
C PHE A 142 9.07 0.00 -9.45
N SER A 143 9.20 -0.67 -10.59
CA SER A 143 10.24 -0.43 -11.59
C SER A 143 9.68 -0.51 -13.02
N ARG A 144 10.22 0.28 -13.95
CA ARG A 144 9.93 0.11 -15.38
C ARG A 144 10.64 -1.10 -15.98
N GLU A 145 11.80 -1.44 -15.44
CA GLU A 145 12.54 -2.65 -15.80
C GLU A 145 12.18 -3.81 -14.89
N GLN A 146 12.09 -5.01 -15.47
CA GLN A 146 11.69 -6.21 -14.73
C GLN A 146 12.80 -6.68 -13.77
N ARG A 147 14.06 -6.43 -14.11
CA ARG A 147 15.22 -6.74 -13.27
C ARG A 147 15.69 -5.47 -12.59
N MET A 148 15.98 -5.57 -11.30
CA MET A 148 16.56 -4.50 -10.48
C MET A 148 17.60 -5.15 -9.57
N ASP A 149 18.82 -4.61 -9.55
CA ASP A 149 19.89 -5.13 -8.70
C ASP A 149 19.59 -4.94 -7.19
N ASP A 150 20.30 -5.69 -6.35
CA ASP A 150 20.07 -5.69 -4.90
C ASP A 150 20.44 -4.36 -4.23
N ALA A 151 21.46 -3.67 -4.73
CA ALA A 151 21.90 -2.41 -4.14
C ALA A 151 20.85 -1.31 -4.38
N GLN A 152 20.30 -1.22 -5.60
CA GLN A 152 19.22 -0.30 -5.93
C GLN A 152 17.95 -0.65 -5.15
N PHE A 153 17.59 -1.94 -5.07
CA PHE A 153 16.41 -2.37 -4.31
C PHE A 153 16.51 -1.99 -2.83
N GLU A 154 17.64 -2.28 -2.16
CA GLU A 154 17.83 -1.95 -0.75
C GLU A 154 17.88 -0.43 -0.52
N THR A 155 18.45 0.34 -1.46
CA THR A 155 18.43 1.80 -1.42
C THR A 155 16.98 2.34 -1.46
N LEU A 156 16.16 1.83 -2.38
CA LEU A 156 14.75 2.23 -2.51
C LEU A 156 13.92 1.78 -1.31
N LYS A 157 14.14 0.56 -0.83
CA LYS A 157 13.49 0.00 0.36
C LYS A 157 13.79 0.82 1.62
N ALA A 158 15.02 1.30 1.80
CA ALA A 158 15.41 2.11 2.95
C ALA A 158 14.64 3.44 3.04
N LYS A 159 14.26 4.04 1.90
CA LYS A 159 13.51 5.30 1.87
C LYS A 159 12.15 5.22 2.58
N PHE A 160 11.52 4.05 2.61
CA PHE A 160 10.23 3.84 3.27
C PHE A 160 10.26 4.12 4.79
N ALA A 161 11.43 4.02 5.43
CA ALA A 161 11.58 4.38 6.84
C ALA A 161 11.20 5.86 7.11
N GLY A 162 11.54 6.76 6.18
CA GLY A 162 11.17 8.19 6.26
C GLY A 162 9.67 8.45 6.15
N TYR A 163 8.89 7.44 5.77
CA TYR A 163 7.44 7.46 5.68
C TYR A 163 6.76 6.64 6.78
N GLY A 164 7.53 6.10 7.75
CA GLY A 164 7.01 5.37 8.89
C GLY A 164 6.70 3.89 8.64
N TYR A 165 7.14 3.32 7.51
CA TYR A 165 7.00 1.88 7.27
C TYR A 165 8.14 1.10 7.92
N ASP A 166 7.83 -0.11 8.41
CA ASP A 166 8.84 -1.08 8.82
C ASP A 166 9.46 -1.74 7.58
N THR A 167 10.65 -1.27 7.20
CA THR A 167 11.35 -1.71 5.98
C THR A 167 11.70 -3.20 5.99
N ARG A 168 11.79 -3.84 7.16
CA ARG A 168 12.04 -5.28 7.30
C ARG A 168 10.88 -6.13 6.78
N LYS A 169 9.69 -5.55 6.65
CA LYS A 169 8.50 -6.22 6.10
C LYS A 169 8.43 -6.12 4.58
N ILE A 170 9.23 -5.27 3.95
CA ILE A 170 9.30 -5.14 2.51
C ILE A 170 10.24 -6.24 2.00
N VAL A 171 9.68 -7.19 1.26
CA VAL A 171 10.41 -8.33 0.69
C VAL A 171 10.45 -8.22 -0.82
N ARG A 172 11.48 -8.81 -1.44
CA ARG A 172 11.53 -8.95 -2.89
C ARG A 172 10.37 -9.82 -3.38
N VAL A 173 9.86 -9.47 -4.55
CA VAL A 173 8.99 -10.32 -5.35
C VAL A 173 9.83 -10.91 -6.49
N PRO A 174 9.97 -12.25 -6.58
CA PRO A 174 10.71 -12.87 -7.68
C PRO A 174 10.12 -12.50 -9.04
N GLN A 175 10.96 -12.00 -9.92
CA GLN A 175 10.64 -11.64 -11.31
C GLN A 175 11.23 -12.64 -12.31
N PHE A 176 12.25 -13.40 -11.89
CA PHE A 176 12.92 -14.45 -12.65
C PHE A 176 13.21 -15.68 -11.77
N ALA A 177 13.42 -16.84 -12.40
CA ALA A 177 13.61 -18.12 -11.71
C ALA A 177 14.87 -18.17 -10.82
N ASP A 178 15.90 -17.40 -11.16
CA ASP A 178 17.15 -17.27 -10.39
C ASP A 178 17.00 -16.43 -9.11
N GLN A 179 15.80 -15.91 -8.82
CA GLN A 179 15.50 -15.10 -7.63
C GLN A 179 14.67 -15.86 -6.59
N GLN A 180 14.51 -17.18 -6.75
CA GLN A 180 13.81 -18.07 -5.81
C GLN A 180 14.76 -18.76 -4.84
#